data_AF-W0USP7-F1
#
_entry.id   AF-W0USP7-F1
#
_cell.length_a   1.000
_cell.length_b   1.000
_cell.length_c   1.000
_cell.angle_alpha   90.00
_cell.angle_beta   90.00
_cell.angle_gamma   90.00
#
_symmetry.space_group_name_H-M   'P 1'
#
loop_
_entity.id
_entity.type
_entity.pdbx_description
1 polymer ?
#
loop_
_entity_poly.entity_id
_entity_poly.type
_entity_poly.pdbx_seq_one_letter_code
_entity_poly.pdbx_strand_id
1 'polypeptide(L)' 'LHLPPRPHCSKTEVIITLKNGRQLCLDPNGPLVKILVERSTKRMQESK' A
#
# COMPACT_ATOMS: atom_id res chain seq x y z
N LEU A 1 -0.40 2.49 -6.22
CA LEU A 1 0.24 1.98 -7.46
C LEU A 1 0.77 0.58 -7.18
N HIS A 2 0.51 -0.38 -8.07
CA HIS A 2 0.90 -1.79 -7.91
C HIS A 2 2.00 -2.09 -8.93
N LEU A 3 3.20 -2.45 -8.47
CA LEU A 3 4.34 -2.75 -9.34
C LEU A 3 4.55 -4.27 -9.42
N PRO A 4 4.61 -4.85 -10.64
CA PRO A 4 4.84 -6.27 -10.81
C PRO A 4 6.29 -6.65 -10.47
N PRO A 5 6.54 -7.93 -10.11
CA PRO A 5 7.87 -8.45 -9.85
C PRO A 5 8.81 -8.23 -11.04
N ARG A 6 10.06 -7.83 -10.76
CA ARG A 6 11.14 -7.70 -11.75
C ARG A 6 12.18 -8.82 -11.53
N PRO A 7 13.02 -9.14 -12.54
CA PRO A 7 14.07 -10.16 -12.40
C PRO A 7 15.00 -9.96 -11.18
N HIS A 8 15.17 -8.70 -10.73
CA HIS A 8 15.96 -8.35 -9.55
C HIS A 8 15.14 -8.19 -8.26
N CYS A 9 13.82 -8.21 -8.34
CA CYS A 9 12.92 -8.10 -7.21
C CYS A 9 11.69 -8.96 -7.48
N SER A 10 11.71 -10.21 -7.00
CA SER A 10 10.59 -11.15 -7.14
C SER A 10 9.35 -10.75 -6.33
N LYS A 11 9.42 -9.62 -5.63
CA LYS A 11 8.38 -9.12 -4.75
C LYS A 11 7.58 -8.07 -5.48
N THR A 12 6.27 -8.28 -5.50
CA THR A 12 5.30 -7.26 -5.83
C THR A 12 5.43 -6.10 -4.84
N GLU A 13 5.34 -4.85 -5.29
CA GLU A 13 5.46 -3.68 -4.40
C GLU A 13 4.22 -2.80 -4.49
N VAL A 14 3.79 -2.28 -3.34
CA VAL A 14 2.67 -1.35 -3.23
C VAL A 14 3.19 0.01 -2.81
N ILE A 15 3.05 1.00 -3.69
CA ILE A 15 3.39 2.39 -3.37
C ILE A 15 2.12 3.09 -2.91
N ILE A 16 2.14 3.55 -1.66
CA ILE A 16 1.10 4.39 -1.07
C ILE A 16 1.55 5.84 -1.02
N THR A 17 0.59 6.75 -1.18
CA THR A 17 0.81 8.17 -0.89
C THR A 17 0.10 8.48 0.42
N LEU A 18 0.86 8.92 1.41
CA LEU A 18 0.34 9.34 2.70
C LEU A 18 -0.37 10.69 2.55
N LYS A 19 -1.26 11.03 3.48
CA LYS A 19 -1.99 12.33 3.47
C LYS A 19 -1.08 13.55 3.49
N ASN A 20 0.17 13.39 3.93
CA ASN A 20 1.21 14.42 3.91
C ASN A 20 1.95 14.51 2.56
N GLY A 21 1.48 13.82 1.51
CA GLY A 21 2.10 13.79 0.19
C GLY A 21 3.33 12.89 0.07
N ARG A 22 3.80 12.26 1.15
CA ARG A 22 4.97 11.36 1.10
C ARG A 22 4.59 10.03 0.48
N GLN A 23 5.40 9.57 -0.46
CA GLN A 23 5.27 8.25 -1.06
C GLN A 23 6.09 7.23 -0.28
N LEU A 24 5.51 6.07 -0.03
CA LEU A 24 6.15 4.97 0.68
C LEU A 24 5.94 3.67 -0.09
N CYS A 25 7.04 2.97 -0.39
CA CYS A 25 7.00 1.60 -0.90
C CYS A 25 6.77 0.63 0.26
N LEU A 26 5.80 -0.25 0.10
CA LEU A 26 5.46 -1.28 1.07
C LEU A 26 5.41 -2.65 0.40
N ASP A 27 5.80 -3.67 1.15
CA ASP A 27 5.68 -5.07 0.75
C ASP A 27 4.23 -5.54 0.98
N PRO A 28 3.52 -6.04 -0.06
CA PRO A 28 2.11 -6.47 0.01
C PRO A 28 1.88 -7.65 0.96
N ASN A 29 2.91 -8.46 1.21
CA ASN A 29 2.85 -9.57 2.16
C ASN A 29 3.35 -9.16 3.55
N GLY A 30 3.81 -7.91 3.70
CA GLY A 30 4.26 -7.36 4.96
C GLY A 30 3.11 -7.03 5.91
N PRO A 31 3.32 -7.16 7.24
CA PRO A 31 2.28 -6.89 8.25
C PRO A 31 1.77 -5.44 8.20
N LEU A 32 2.61 -4.51 7.76
CA LEU A 32 2.25 -3.09 7.60
C LEU A 32 1.14 -2.89 6.56
N VAL A 33 1.16 -3.59 5.42
CA VAL A 33 0.14 -3.44 4.39
C VAL A 33 -1.21 -3.93 4.88
N LYS A 34 -1.24 -5.08 5.58
CA LYS A 34 -2.46 -5.62 6.18
C LYS A 34 -3.11 -4.61 7.13
N ILE A 35 -2.32 -4.02 8.04
CA ILE A 35 -2.78 -3.00 8.99
C ILE A 35 -3.28 -1.75 8.26
N LEU A 36 -2.59 -1.32 7.20
CA LEU A 36 -2.96 -0.14 6.43
C LEU A 36 -4.26 -0.33 5.66
N VAL A 37 -4.45 -1.48 5.00
CA VAL A 37 -5.70 -1.84 4.31
C VAL A 37 -6.86 -1.89 5.30
N GLU A 38 -6.69 -2.58 6.44
CA GLU A 38 -7.70 -2.63 7.50
C GLU A 38 -8.03 -1.25 8.11
N ARG A 39 -7.05 -0.35 8.19
CA ARG A 39 -7.27 1.04 8.67
C ARG A 39 -7.84 1.97 7.62
N SER A 40 -7.70 1.66 6.33
CA SER A 40 -8.23 2.49 5.24
C SER A 40 -9.67 2.10 4.87
N THR A 41 -10.06 0.82 5.00
CA THR A 41 -11.45 0.38 4.85
C THR A 41 -12.39 1.03 5.87
N LYS A 42 -11.93 1.30 7.10
CA LYS A 42 -12.71 2.03 8.12
C LYS A 42 -12.90 3.53 7.84
N ARG A 43 -12.14 4.12 6.92
CA ARG A 43 -12.15 5.57 6.65
C ARG A 43 -12.71 5.96 5.28
N MET A 44 -13.09 5.00 4.43
CA MET A 44 -13.58 5.24 3.06
C MET A 44 -15.12 5.10 2.92
N GLN A 45 -15.87 4.94 4.01
CA GLN A 45 -17.35 4.94 3.97
C GLN A 45 -17.97 6.35 4.07
N GLU A 46 -17.19 7.43 4.06
CA GLU A 46 -17.68 8.81 4.25
C GLU A 46 -17.38 9.76 3.06
N SER A 47 -17.33 9.22 1.85
CA SER A 47 -17.48 10.03 0.63
C SER A 47 -18.26 9.24 -0.40
N LYS A 48 -19.55 9.09 -0.14
CA LYS A 48 -20.56 9.00 -1.20
C LYS A 48 -21.29 10.33 -1.24
#